data_AF-A0A1T2XG41-F1
#
_entry.id   AF-A0A1T2XG41-F1
#
_cell.length_a   1.000
_cell.length_b   1.000
_cell.length_c   1.000
_cell.angle_alpha   90.00
_cell.angle_beta   90.00
_cell.angle_gamma   90.00
#
_symmetry.space_group_name_H-M   'P 1'
#
loop_
_entity.id
_entity.type
_entity.pdbx_description
1 polymer ?
#
loop_
_entity_poly.entity_id
_entity_poly.type
_entity_poly.pdbx_seq_one_letter_code
_entity_poly.pdbx_strand_id
1 'polypeptide(L)'
;MNEGKTYMVTDQHVQPEQTGSKIGRVTFYSDQEGTYAGNVSNYFPKGTEYFLIKDVDIHKAIAIKASDGSFIQANYKGEYKGKPESWSNILPYIFGGMLLIIVIFIVINKGRSSRS
;
A
#
# COMPACT_ATOMS: atom_id res chain seq x y z
N MET A 1 -13.17 2.32 2.11
CA MET A 1 -12.24 1.75 1.10
C MET A 1 -11.00 1.36 1.89
N ASN A 2 -10.59 0.08 1.95
CA ASN A 2 -9.38 -0.28 2.72
C ASN A 2 -8.23 0.62 2.24
N GLU A 3 -7.71 1.45 3.13
CA GLU A 3 -6.76 2.54 2.90
C GLU A 3 -5.36 2.01 2.54
N GLY A 4 -5.28 1.13 1.55
CA GLY A 4 -4.06 0.38 1.21
C GLY A 4 -3.71 -0.73 2.21
N LYS A 5 -4.47 -0.98 3.27
CA LYS A 5 -4.13 -1.97 4.30
C LYS A 5 -4.14 -3.41 3.77
N THR A 6 -3.05 -4.15 4.00
CA THR A 6 -2.89 -5.56 3.62
C THR A 6 -2.89 -6.46 4.85
N TYR A 7 -3.61 -7.57 4.77
CA TYR A 7 -3.69 -8.58 5.81
C TYR A 7 -3.36 -9.96 5.25
N MET A 8 -2.72 -10.79 6.06
CA MET A 8 -2.40 -12.17 5.74
C MET A 8 -3.15 -13.11 6.69
N VAL A 9 -3.94 -14.01 6.10
CA VAL A 9 -4.68 -15.04 6.83
C VAL A 9 -3.71 -15.98 7.53
N THR A 10 -4.07 -16.43 8.72
CA THR A 10 -3.34 -17.43 9.50
C THR A 10 -4.23 -18.64 9.76
N ASP A 11 -3.66 -19.73 10.28
CA ASP A 11 -4.43 -20.91 10.72
C ASP A 11 -5.00 -20.74 12.15
N GLN A 12 -4.84 -19.55 12.75
CA GLN A 12 -5.31 -19.30 14.12
C GLN A 12 -6.79 -18.94 14.12
N HIS A 13 -7.56 -19.67 14.92
CA HIS A 13 -8.96 -19.35 15.18
C HIS A 13 -9.10 -18.27 16.25
N VAL A 14 -10.10 -17.42 16.08
CA VAL A 14 -10.51 -16.41 17.06
C VAL A 14 -11.83 -16.87 17.68
N GLN A 15 -11.92 -16.83 19.01
CA GLN A 15 -13.15 -17.19 19.69
C GLN A 15 -14.24 -16.14 19.43
N PRO A 16 -15.51 -16.51 19.22
CA PRO A 16 -16.60 -15.56 18.99
C PRO A 16 -16.69 -14.48 20.07
N GLU A 17 -16.41 -14.81 21.33
CA GLU A 17 -16.44 -13.87 22.46
C GLU A 17 -15.34 -12.82 22.39
N GLN A 18 -14.26 -13.09 21.65
CA GLN A 18 -13.16 -12.16 21.40
C GLN A 18 -13.40 -11.29 20.16
N THR A 19 -14.45 -11.55 19.39
CA THR A 19 -14.80 -10.73 18.23
C THR A 19 -15.54 -9.46 18.65
N GLY A 20 -15.20 -8.35 18.01
CA GLY A 20 -15.81 -7.05 18.20
C GLY A 20 -16.72 -6.65 17.04
N SER A 21 -16.85 -5.34 16.83
CA SER A 21 -17.68 -4.78 15.77
C SER A 21 -17.21 -5.19 14.37
N LYS A 22 -18.17 -5.34 13.45
CA LYS A 22 -17.90 -5.48 12.02
C LYS A 22 -17.26 -4.21 11.47
N ILE A 23 -16.15 -4.36 10.76
CA ILE A 23 -15.37 -3.26 10.17
C ILE A 23 -15.35 -3.27 8.65
N GLY A 24 -15.82 -4.35 8.02
CA GLY A 24 -15.86 -4.42 6.57
C GLY A 24 -16.32 -5.75 6.03
N ARG A 25 -16.12 -5.91 4.73
CA ARG A 25 -16.32 -7.16 3.99
C ARG A 25 -15.48 -7.17 2.72
N VAL A 26 -15.27 -8.35 2.14
CA VAL A 26 -14.75 -8.52 0.78
C VAL A 26 -15.75 -7.88 -0.18
N THR A 27 -15.28 -6.94 -1.00
CA THR A 27 -16.09 -6.32 -2.07
C THR A 27 -15.78 -6.93 -3.43
N PHE A 28 -14.58 -7.50 -3.59
CA PHE A 28 -14.10 -8.09 -4.83
C PHE A 28 -13.23 -9.31 -4.53
N TYR A 29 -13.48 -10.41 -5.24
CA TYR A 29 -12.64 -11.61 -5.20
C TYR A 29 -11.86 -11.69 -6.51
N SER A 30 -10.56 -11.93 -6.42
CA SER A 30 -9.72 -12.27 -7.58
C SER A 30 -8.45 -12.98 -7.13
N ASP A 31 -8.17 -14.09 -7.79
CA ASP A 31 -6.94 -14.87 -7.70
C ASP A 31 -5.89 -14.45 -8.76
N GLN A 32 -6.22 -13.49 -9.61
CA GLN A 32 -5.35 -12.96 -10.66
C GLN A 32 -4.68 -11.68 -10.21
N GLU A 33 -3.40 -11.52 -10.53
CA GLU A 33 -2.69 -10.27 -10.30
C GLU A 33 -3.32 -9.13 -11.08
N GLY A 34 -3.57 -8.00 -10.40
CA GLY A 34 -4.21 -6.85 -11.01
C GLY A 34 -4.43 -5.73 -10.01
N THR A 35 -4.81 -4.56 -10.53
CA THR A 35 -5.21 -3.42 -9.71
C THR A 35 -6.71 -3.41 -9.58
N TYR A 36 -7.21 -3.63 -8.38
CA TYR A 36 -8.64 -3.64 -8.08
C TYR A 36 -8.96 -2.65 -6.98
N ALA A 37 -10.13 -2.01 -7.08
CA ALA A 37 -10.61 -1.08 -6.07
C ALA A 37 -11.38 -1.80 -4.95
N GLY A 38 -11.36 -1.22 -3.74
CA GLY A 38 -12.10 -1.71 -2.59
C GLY A 38 -11.35 -2.75 -1.77
N ASN A 39 -12.10 -3.63 -1.10
CA ASN A 39 -11.56 -4.70 -0.26
C ASN A 39 -11.45 -5.98 -1.10
N VAL A 40 -10.22 -6.28 -1.52
CA VAL A 40 -9.91 -7.37 -2.43
C VAL A 40 -9.42 -8.58 -1.63
N SER A 41 -9.87 -9.77 -2.01
CA SER A 41 -9.33 -11.03 -1.48
C SER A 41 -9.07 -12.02 -2.61
N ASN A 42 -7.96 -12.75 -2.48
CA ASN A 42 -7.62 -13.89 -3.32
C ASN A 42 -8.02 -15.24 -2.71
N TYR A 43 -8.54 -15.22 -1.48
CA TYR A 43 -8.89 -16.43 -0.74
C TYR A 43 -10.37 -16.47 -0.37
N PHE A 44 -10.94 -15.36 0.10
CA PHE A 44 -12.32 -15.31 0.58
C PHE A 44 -13.29 -14.74 -0.46
N PRO A 45 -14.49 -15.32 -0.62
CA PRO A 45 -15.47 -14.86 -1.59
C PRO A 45 -16.02 -13.46 -1.25
N LYS A 46 -16.59 -12.81 -2.27
CA LYS A 46 -17.30 -11.53 -2.10
C LYS A 46 -18.38 -11.65 -1.03
N GLY A 47 -18.42 -10.68 -0.12
CA GLY A 47 -19.36 -10.64 1.00
C GLY A 47 -18.81 -11.15 2.33
N THR A 48 -17.70 -11.89 2.33
CA THR A 48 -17.03 -12.34 3.57
C THR A 48 -16.73 -11.16 4.48
N GLU A 49 -17.12 -11.26 5.74
CA GLU A 49 -17.13 -10.15 6.69
C GLU A 49 -15.85 -10.09 7.54
N TYR A 50 -15.45 -8.88 7.91
CA TYR A 50 -14.30 -8.61 8.77
C TYR A 50 -14.74 -7.95 10.07
N PHE A 51 -14.11 -8.32 11.17
CA PHE A 51 -14.42 -7.88 12.52
C PHE A 51 -13.16 -7.46 13.27
N LEU A 52 -13.31 -6.56 14.24
CA LEU A 52 -12.26 -6.30 15.22
C LEU A 52 -12.04 -7.53 16.10
N ILE A 53 -10.84 -7.65 16.65
CA ILE A 53 -10.56 -8.52 17.78
C ILE A 53 -10.49 -7.60 19.00
N LYS A 54 -11.19 -7.93 20.09
CA LYS A 54 -11.21 -7.14 21.32
C LYS A 54 -9.78 -6.96 21.85
N ASP A 55 -9.48 -5.73 22.29
CA ASP A 55 -8.17 -5.33 22.84
C ASP A 55 -6.97 -5.53 21.88
N VAL A 56 -7.24 -5.74 20.58
CA VAL A 56 -6.23 -5.86 19.54
C VAL A 56 -6.39 -4.72 18.54
N ASP A 57 -5.29 -3.99 18.31
CA ASP A 57 -5.26 -2.91 17.33
C ASP A 57 -5.44 -3.45 15.90
N ILE A 58 -6.19 -2.73 15.07
CA ILE A 58 -6.48 -3.10 13.68
C ILE A 58 -5.19 -3.21 12.83
N HIS A 59 -4.13 -2.48 13.18
CA HIS A 59 -2.80 -2.57 12.57
C HIS A 59 -1.95 -3.72 13.13
N LYS A 60 -2.53 -4.60 13.94
CA LYS A 60 -1.91 -5.87 14.36
C LYS A 60 -2.66 -7.05 13.78
N ALA A 61 -3.97 -7.16 14.03
CA ALA A 61 -4.77 -8.25 13.51
C ALA A 61 -6.28 -7.93 13.46
N ILE A 62 -6.99 -8.67 12.61
CA ILE A 62 -8.45 -8.65 12.48
C ILE A 62 -8.99 -10.09 12.44
N ALA A 63 -10.29 -10.24 12.70
CA ALA A 63 -11.00 -11.51 12.54
C ALA A 63 -11.78 -11.53 11.21
N ILE A 64 -11.75 -12.66 10.52
CA ILE A 64 -12.49 -12.92 9.28
C ILE A 64 -13.49 -14.03 9.55
N LYS A 65 -14.75 -13.81 9.20
CA LYS A 65 -15.80 -14.83 9.36
C LYS A 65 -15.82 -15.78 8.16
N ALA A 66 -15.40 -17.02 8.38
CA ALA A 66 -15.45 -18.08 7.39
C ALA A 66 -16.89 -18.54 7.11
N SER A 67 -17.08 -19.28 6.02
CA SER A 67 -18.39 -19.75 5.55
C SER A 67 -19.07 -20.73 6.52
N ASP A 68 -18.28 -21.44 7.34
CA ASP A 68 -18.75 -22.33 8.39
C ASP A 68 -19.15 -21.58 9.68
N GLY A 69 -19.04 -20.25 9.70
CA GLY A 69 -19.34 -19.40 10.85
C GLY A 69 -18.18 -19.26 11.84
N SER A 70 -17.04 -19.94 11.62
CA SER A 70 -15.84 -19.76 12.43
C SER A 70 -15.17 -18.42 12.14
N PHE A 71 -14.36 -17.94 13.08
CA PHE A 71 -13.55 -16.75 12.91
C PHE A 71 -12.07 -17.13 12.83
N ILE A 72 -11.39 -16.59 11.83
CA ILE A 72 -9.97 -16.83 11.54
C ILE A 72 -9.23 -15.50 11.68
N GLN A 73 -8.06 -15.53 12.32
CA GLN A 73 -7.22 -14.36 12.47
C GLN A 73 -6.46 -14.05 11.18
N ALA A 74 -6.44 -12.76 10.81
CA ALA A 74 -5.57 -12.25 9.78
C ALA A 74 -4.66 -11.15 10.35
N ASN A 75 -3.35 -11.31 10.15
CA ASN A 75 -2.33 -10.41 10.67
C ASN A 75 -2.08 -9.28 9.68
N TYR A 76 -1.96 -8.06 10.19
CA TYR A 76 -1.59 -6.90 9.39
C TYR A 76 -0.18 -7.06 8.83
N LYS A 77 0.00 -6.77 7.54
CA LYS A 77 1.29 -6.87 6.84
C LYS A 77 1.83 -5.53 6.36
N GLY A 78 1.09 -4.45 6.57
CA GLY A 78 1.47 -3.11 6.15
C GLY A 78 0.48 -2.49 5.18
N GLU A 79 0.82 -1.31 4.70
CA GLU A 79 0.09 -0.64 3.64
C GLU A 79 0.73 -0.99 2.31
N TYR A 80 -0.08 -1.35 1.34
CA TYR A 80 0.27 -1.35 -0.07
C TYR A 80 0.53 0.09 -0.49
N LYS A 81 1.75 0.56 -0.23
CA LYS A 81 2.29 1.74 -0.88
C LYS A 81 2.46 1.34 -2.33
N GLY A 82 1.58 1.82 -3.21
CA GLY A 82 1.80 1.72 -4.65
C GLY A 82 3.27 2.05 -4.94
N LYS A 83 3.91 1.26 -5.81
CA LYS A 83 5.34 1.31 -6.13
C LYS A 83 5.83 2.76 -5.99
N PRO A 84 6.81 3.08 -5.12
CA PRO A 84 7.35 4.43 -5.10
C PRO A 84 7.81 4.70 -6.53
N GLU A 85 7.20 5.66 -7.21
CA GLU A 85 7.74 6.10 -8.49
C GLU A 85 9.22 6.39 -8.25
N SER A 86 10.07 5.77 -9.05
CA SER A 86 11.51 5.73 -8.82
C SER A 86 12.13 7.10 -9.14
N TRP A 87 11.84 8.11 -8.32
CA TRP A 87 12.48 9.43 -8.35
C TRP A 87 14.00 9.33 -8.17
N SER A 88 14.48 8.22 -7.58
CA SER A 88 15.89 7.86 -7.48
C SER A 88 16.62 7.83 -8.83
N ASN A 89 15.91 7.48 -9.92
CA ASN A 89 16.52 7.38 -11.24
C ASN A 89 16.51 8.73 -11.99
N ILE A 90 15.76 9.72 -11.53
CA ILE A 90 15.63 11.04 -12.18
C ILE A 90 16.66 12.04 -11.63
N LEU A 91 17.01 11.92 -10.34
CA LEU A 91 18.01 12.77 -9.67
C LEU A 91 19.31 13.00 -10.46
N PRO A 92 20.01 11.96 -10.98
CA PRO A 92 21.27 12.18 -11.71
C PRO A 92 21.09 13.03 -12.98
N TYR A 93 19.93 12.95 -13.65
CA TYR A 93 19.66 13.76 -14.85
C TYR A 93 19.33 15.21 -14.51
N ILE A 94 18.68 15.48 -13.38
CA ILE A 94 18.46 16.86 -12.89
C ILE A 94 19.79 17.51 -12.53
N PHE A 95 20.67 16.80 -11.81
CA PHE A 95 22.02 17.30 -11.50
C PHE A 95 22.87 17.50 -12.76
N GLY A 96 22.82 16.56 -13.71
CA GLY A 96 23.50 16.68 -15.00
C GLY A 96 23.01 17.88 -15.82
N GLY A 97 21.69 18.09 -15.88
CA GLY A 97 21.07 19.22 -16.57
C GLY A 97 21.42 20.58 -15.93
N MET A 98 21.39 20.68 -14.60
CA MET A 98 21.81 21.90 -13.90
C MET A 98 23.29 22.23 -14.15
N LEU A 99 24.20 21.24 -14.11
CA LEU A 99 25.61 21.47 -14.42
C LEU A 99 25.80 21.96 -15.86
N LEU A 100 25.07 21.40 -16.82
CA LEU A 100 25.12 21.83 -18.23
C LEU A 100 24.66 23.29 -18.40
N ILE A 101 23.56 23.68 -17.73
CA ILE A 101 23.06 25.07 -17.77
C ILE A 101 24.07 26.03 -17.16
N ILE A 102 24.71 25.67 -16.04
CA ILE A 102 25.74 26.49 -15.39
C ILE A 102 26.95 26.68 -16.32
N VAL A 103 27.43 25.62 -16.98
CA VAL A 103 28.56 25.70 -17.92
C VAL A 103 28.21 26.60 -19.12
N ILE A 104 27.02 26.44 -19.70
CA ILE A 104 26.55 27.29 -20.81
C ILE A 104 26.49 28.76 -20.36
N PHE A 105 25.96 29.03 -19.16
CA PHE A 105 25.89 30.37 -18.59
C PHE A 105 27.29 30.99 -18.42
N ILE A 106 28.25 30.25 -17.87
CA ILE A 106 29.65 30.72 -17.70
C ILE A 106 30.29 31.04 -19.05
N VAL A 107 30.11 30.18 -20.06
CA VAL A 107 30.66 30.41 -21.42
C VAL A 107 30.08 31.67 -22.06
N ILE A 108 28.75 31.86 -21.96
CA ILE A 108 28.08 33.05 -22.50
C ILE A 108 28.55 34.32 -21.77
N ASN A 109 28.70 34.29 -20.44
CA ASN A 109 29.12 35.46 -19.68
C ASN A 109 30.61 35.79 -19.88
N LYS A 110 31.47 34.78 -20.01
CA LYS A 110 32.91 34.96 -20.28
C LYS A 110 33.17 35.56 -21.67
N GLY A 111 32.38 35.17 -22.67
CA GLY A 111 32.44 35.76 -24.02
C GLY A 111 32.03 37.22 -24.09
N ARG A 112 31.19 37.70 -23.15
CA ARG A 112 30.79 39.13 -23.07
C ARG A 112 31.86 40.00 -22.38
N SER A 113 32.58 39.46 -21.41
CA SER A 113 33.62 40.22 -20.67
C SER A 113 34.89 40.48 -21.47
N SER A 114 35.20 39.68 -22.51
CA SER A 114 36.41 39.86 -23.34
C SER A 114 36.23 40.84 -24.51
N ARG A 115 35.01 41.39 -24.69
CA ARG A 115 34.67 42.34 -25.76
C ARG A 115 34.39 43.76 -25.24
N SER A 116 34.60 44.02 -23.95
CA SER A 116 34.62 45.35 -23.34
C SER A 116 36.04 45.78 -23.07
#